data_AF-A0A662DER7-F1
#
_entry.id   AF-A0A662DER7-F1
#
_cell.length_a   1.000
_cell.length_b   1.000
_cell.length_c   1.000
_cell.angle_alpha   90.00
_cell.angle_beta   90.00
_cell.angle_gamma   90.00
#
_symmetry.space_group_name_H-M   'P 1'
#
loop_
_entity.id
_entity.type
_entity.pdbx_description
1 polymer ?
#
loop_
_entity_poly.entity_id
_entity_poly.type
_entity_poly.pdbx_seq_one_letter_code
_entity_poly.pdbx_strand_id
1 'polypeptide(L)'
;NAFLLCNLDNGITGCISSDRFSPAVDGSFSIFGTEGMIYFNAEIYSPFGPSPLSVYIKRSSEEIPDFVQEYFYPQYVGAKPEKSWINITPSNKNPYQKQIEDFCQSLLKDKEPSVSGEDGLRALEVVLAAYKSAKERRWISLPLKEDIVSLPSF
;
A
#
# COMPACT_ATOMS: atom_id res chain seq x y z
N ASN A 1 0.19 19.95 1.73
CA ASN A 1 -0.61 18.71 1.86
C ASN A 1 -1.35 18.44 0.58
N ALA A 2 -1.46 17.18 0.19
CA ALA A 2 -2.17 16.75 -1.00
C ALA A 2 -3.21 15.70 -0.61
N PHE A 3 -4.36 15.75 -1.28
CA PHE A 3 -5.40 14.75 -1.18
C PHE A 3 -5.90 14.44 -2.59
N LEU A 4 -5.76 13.18 -2.98
CA LEU A 4 -6.12 12.69 -4.30
C LEU A 4 -7.30 11.74 -4.16
N LEU A 5 -8.26 11.86 -5.07
CA LEU A 5 -9.32 10.89 -5.28
C LEU A 5 -9.03 10.16 -6.60
N CYS A 6 -9.14 8.85 -6.59
CA CYS A 6 -8.86 7.99 -7.72
C CYS A 6 -10.06 7.09 -8.00
N ASN A 7 -10.44 6.97 -9.27
CA ASN A 7 -11.39 5.98 -9.76
C ASN A 7 -10.65 5.05 -10.72
N LEU A 8 -10.72 3.75 -10.45
CA LEU A 8 -10.14 2.71 -11.29
C LEU A 8 -11.19 2.21 -12.30
N ASP A 9 -10.73 1.67 -13.43
CA ASP A 9 -11.60 1.20 -14.52
C ASP A 9 -12.55 0.08 -14.11
N ASN A 10 -12.20 -0.67 -13.05
CA ASN A 10 -13.03 -1.72 -12.47
C ASN A 10 -14.08 -1.21 -11.46
N GLY A 11 -14.24 0.11 -11.33
CA GLY A 11 -15.20 0.75 -10.43
C GLY A 11 -14.72 0.87 -8.98
N ILE A 12 -13.49 0.45 -8.67
CA ILE A 12 -12.89 0.67 -7.34
C ILE A 12 -12.53 2.15 -7.20
N THR A 13 -12.78 2.70 -6.02
CA THR A 13 -12.40 4.07 -5.66
C THR A 13 -11.32 4.04 -4.59
N GLY A 14 -10.37 4.96 -4.66
CA GLY A 14 -9.31 5.10 -3.67
C GLY A 14 -9.02 6.55 -3.34
N CYS A 15 -8.36 6.77 -2.21
CA CYS A 15 -7.80 8.07 -1.86
C CYS A 15 -6.31 7.93 -1.52
N ILE A 16 -5.55 8.97 -1.84
CA ILE A 16 -4.14 9.09 -1.45
C ILE A 16 -3.99 10.43 -0.76
N SER A 17 -3.51 10.42 0.47
CA SER A 17 -3.21 11.64 1.23
C SER A 17 -1.73 11.72 1.53
N SER A 18 -1.18 12.93 1.46
CA SER A 18 0.20 13.18 1.87
C SER A 18 0.27 14.49 2.66
N ASP A 19 0.88 14.41 3.84
CA ASP A 19 1.18 15.54 4.70
C ASP A 19 2.70 15.68 4.86
N ARG A 20 3.21 16.89 4.67
CA ARG A 20 4.65 17.22 4.83
C ARG A 20 4.92 18.18 5.99
N PHE A 21 3.88 18.64 6.67
CA PHE A 21 3.96 19.58 7.79
C PHE A 21 3.75 18.90 9.14
N SER A 22 3.21 17.68 9.16
CA SER A 22 3.12 16.85 10.35
C SER A 22 4.52 16.61 10.95
N PRO A 23 4.69 16.76 12.28
CA PRO A 23 5.95 16.43 12.94
C PRO A 23 6.19 14.91 13.08
N ALA A 24 5.17 14.10 12.77
CA ALA A 24 5.23 12.64 12.81
C ALA A 24 4.90 12.06 11.43
N VAL A 25 5.57 10.95 11.10
CA VAL A 25 5.36 10.21 9.86
C VAL A 25 4.13 9.32 9.99
N ASP A 26 3.32 9.27 8.94
CA ASP A 26 2.28 8.26 8.73
C ASP A 26 2.56 7.55 7.39
N GLY A 27 2.38 6.24 7.40
CA GLY A 27 2.61 5.34 6.26
C GLY A 27 1.58 4.22 6.24
N SER A 28 0.35 4.54 6.65
CA SER A 28 -0.75 3.60 6.68
C SER A 28 -1.48 3.51 5.33
N PHE A 29 -2.01 2.33 5.02
CA PHE A 29 -2.99 2.16 3.95
C PHE A 29 -4.04 1.12 4.35
N SER A 30 -5.20 1.20 3.72
CA SER A 30 -6.28 0.25 3.94
C SER A 30 -6.95 -0.16 2.64
N ILE A 31 -7.38 -1.42 2.57
CA ILE A 31 -8.11 -1.99 1.46
C ILE A 31 -9.40 -2.59 2.03
N PHE A 32 -10.53 -2.20 1.45
CA PHE A 32 -11.86 -2.64 1.87
C PHE A 32 -12.46 -3.56 0.80
N GLY A 33 -12.76 -4.79 1.17
CA GLY A 33 -13.44 -5.77 0.34
C GLY A 33 -14.83 -6.12 0.87
N THR A 34 -15.59 -6.87 0.07
CA THR A 34 -16.95 -7.32 0.46
C THR A 34 -16.94 -8.40 1.56
N GLU A 35 -15.82 -9.11 1.70
CA GLU A 35 -15.66 -10.24 2.65
C GLU A 35 -14.52 -10.01 3.66
N GLY A 36 -13.88 -8.84 3.64
CA GLY A 36 -12.76 -8.57 4.52
C GLY A 36 -12.17 -7.18 4.35
N MET A 37 -11.17 -6.88 5.18
CA MET A 37 -10.40 -5.64 5.13
C MET A 37 -8.94 -5.95 5.44
N ILE A 38 -8.04 -5.24 4.77
CA ILE A 38 -6.62 -5.21 5.13
C ILE A 38 -6.31 -3.80 5.60
N TYR A 39 -5.64 -3.70 6.74
CA TYR A 39 -5.05 -2.48 7.25
C TYR A 39 -3.56 -2.71 7.47
N PHE A 40 -2.75 -1.81 6.95
CA PHE A 40 -1.30 -1.87 7.09
C PHE A 40 -0.78 -0.55 7.61
N ASN A 41 0.25 -0.61 8.45
CA ASN A 41 1.02 0.55 8.88
C ASN A 41 2.52 0.25 8.82
N ALA A 42 3.24 0.98 7.97
CA ALA A 42 4.69 0.84 7.83
C ALA A 42 5.48 1.49 8.99
N GLU A 43 4.85 2.41 9.72
CA GLU A 43 5.50 3.44 10.53
C GLU A 43 5.14 3.25 12.02
N ILE A 44 5.49 2.08 12.56
CA ILE A 44 5.14 1.73 13.95
C ILE A 44 6.24 2.22 14.89
N TYR A 45 6.08 3.47 15.31
CA TYR A 45 6.99 4.11 16.25
C TYR A 45 6.50 4.07 17.70
N SER A 46 5.23 3.71 17.91
CA SER A 46 4.61 3.67 19.23
C SER A 46 4.26 2.24 19.64
N PRO A 47 4.58 1.81 20.87
CA PRO A 47 4.10 0.52 21.41
C PRO A 47 2.58 0.49 21.62
N PHE A 48 1.91 1.64 21.51
CA PHE A 48 0.45 1.77 21.55
C PHE A 48 -0.18 1.89 20.15
N GLY A 49 0.62 1.78 19.09
CA GLY A 49 0.14 1.77 17.71
C GLY A 49 -0.58 0.47 17.36
N PRO A 50 -1.37 0.45 16.27
CA PRO A 50 -1.99 -0.77 15.76
C PRO A 50 -0.91 -1.77 15.30
N SER A 51 -1.31 -3.04 15.21
CA SER A 51 -0.45 -4.10 14.65
C SER A 51 0.00 -3.74 13.22
N PRO A 52 1.25 -4.08 12.80
CA PRO A 52 1.78 -3.71 11.48
C PRO A 52 0.88 -4.08 10.32
N LEU A 53 0.28 -5.26 10.42
CA LEU A 53 -0.67 -5.77 9.46
C LEU A 53 -1.85 -6.34 10.22
N SER A 54 -3.03 -5.78 9.99
CA SER A 54 -4.29 -6.26 10.55
C SER A 54 -5.19 -6.69 9.40
N VAL A 55 -5.67 -7.93 9.46
CA VAL A 55 -6.56 -8.50 8.45
C VAL A 55 -7.87 -8.85 9.13
N TYR A 56 -8.98 -8.30 8.65
CA TYR A 56 -10.32 -8.72 9.02
C TYR A 56 -10.86 -9.67 7.97
N ILE A 57 -11.31 -10.85 8.38
CA ILE A 57 -12.01 -11.81 7.53
C ILE A 57 -13.41 -12.09 8.06
N LYS A 58 -14.42 -11.99 7.18
CA LYS A 58 -15.83 -12.20 7.54
C LYS A 58 -16.19 -13.69 7.65
N ARG A 59 -15.54 -14.55 6.84
CA ARG A 59 -15.77 -15.99 6.80
C ARG A 59 -14.48 -16.73 7.14
N SER A 60 -14.62 -17.87 7.81
CA SER A 60 -13.47 -18.74 8.07
C SER A 60 -12.88 -19.21 6.75
N SER A 61 -11.56 -19.19 6.63
CA SER A 61 -10.86 -19.88 5.55
C SER A 61 -10.50 -21.29 6.02
N GLU A 62 -10.61 -22.27 5.14
CA GLU A 62 -10.06 -23.62 5.37
C GLU A 62 -8.53 -23.60 5.27
N GLU A 63 -7.99 -22.69 4.46
CA GLU A 63 -6.56 -22.49 4.26
C GLU A 63 -6.15 -21.10 4.78
N ILE A 64 -5.40 -21.09 5.88
CA ILE A 64 -4.77 -19.87 6.39
C ILE A 64 -3.32 -19.90 5.92
N PRO A 65 -2.84 -18.89 5.16
CA PRO A 65 -1.48 -18.89 4.66
C PRO A 65 -0.44 -19.05 5.76
N ASP A 66 0.65 -19.78 5.48
CA ASP A 66 1.70 -20.07 6.46
C ASP A 66 2.25 -18.82 7.14
N PHE A 67 2.43 -17.73 6.39
CA PHE A 67 2.92 -16.47 6.96
C PHE A 67 1.96 -15.87 8.00
N VAL A 68 0.64 -16.09 7.85
CA VAL A 68 -0.34 -15.64 8.84
C VAL A 68 -0.19 -16.48 10.10
N GLN A 69 0.02 -17.79 9.97
CA GLN A 69 0.22 -18.67 11.11
C GLN A 69 1.54 -18.37 11.85
N GLU A 70 2.61 -18.10 11.11
CA GLU A 70 3.95 -17.80 11.64
C GLU A 70 4.01 -16.46 12.38
N TYR A 71 3.37 -15.42 11.84
CA TYR A 71 3.46 -14.05 12.36
C TYR A 71 2.19 -13.60 13.10
N PHE A 72 1.26 -14.52 13.39
CA PHE A 72 0.05 -14.21 14.15
C PHE A 72 0.40 -13.71 15.55
N TYR A 73 -0.15 -12.55 15.92
CA TYR A 73 -0.07 -12.02 17.27
C TYR A 73 -1.36 -12.37 18.04
N PRO A 74 -1.32 -13.36 18.96
CA PRO A 74 -2.51 -13.86 19.61
C PRO A 74 -3.03 -12.88 20.67
N GLN A 75 -4.33 -12.61 20.64
CA GLN A 75 -5.04 -11.84 21.67
C GLN A 75 -5.08 -12.52 23.04
N TYR A 76 -4.97 -13.85 23.10
CA TYR A 76 -4.90 -14.64 24.34
C TYR A 76 -4.16 -15.96 24.10
N VAL A 77 -3.70 -16.60 25.18
CA VAL A 77 -2.96 -17.87 25.11
C VAL A 77 -3.81 -18.96 24.44
N GLY A 78 -3.32 -19.53 23.34
CA GLY A 78 -4.01 -20.56 22.58
C GLY A 78 -4.97 -20.04 21.50
N ALA A 79 -5.08 -18.70 21.33
CA ALA A 79 -5.79 -18.13 20.20
C ALA A 79 -5.20 -18.64 18.89
N LYS A 80 -6.06 -18.83 17.89
CA LYS A 80 -5.68 -19.19 16.52
C LYS A 80 -6.18 -18.10 15.58
N PRO A 81 -5.52 -17.88 14.44
CA PRO A 81 -6.10 -17.05 13.39
C PRO A 81 -7.40 -17.73 12.93
N GLU A 82 -8.51 -17.01 13.03
CA GLU A 82 -9.84 -17.50 12.66
C GLU A 82 -10.69 -16.35 12.09
N LYS A 83 -11.98 -16.60 11.81
CA LYS A 83 -12.92 -15.54 11.39
C LYS A 83 -12.95 -14.42 12.44
N SER A 84 -12.36 -13.25 12.14
CA SER A 84 -12.41 -11.97 12.87
C SER A 84 -11.18 -11.15 12.44
N TRP A 85 -10.76 -10.20 13.29
CA TRP A 85 -9.47 -9.54 13.25
C TRP A 85 -8.33 -10.53 13.54
N ILE A 86 -7.37 -10.56 12.63
CA ILE A 86 -6.12 -11.29 12.70
C ILE A 86 -5.01 -10.25 12.66
N ASN A 87 -4.25 -10.16 13.75
CA ASN A 87 -3.10 -9.27 13.86
C ASN A 87 -1.84 -10.02 13.47
N ILE A 88 -1.02 -9.42 12.63
CA ILE A 88 0.19 -10.02 12.05
C ILE A 88 1.36 -9.08 12.31
N THR A 89 2.38 -9.59 12.97
CA THR A 89 3.60 -8.86 13.30
C THR A 89 4.77 -9.48 12.56
N PRO A 90 5.02 -9.10 11.29
CA PRO A 90 6.09 -9.67 10.50
C PRO A 90 7.47 -9.36 11.09
N SER A 91 8.46 -10.18 10.74
CA SER A 91 9.85 -9.96 11.14
C SER A 91 10.36 -8.59 10.70
N ASN A 92 11.14 -7.92 11.56
CA ASN A 92 11.77 -6.63 11.26
C ASN A 92 13.00 -6.78 10.32
N LYS A 93 12.78 -7.32 9.12
CA LYS A 93 13.80 -7.38 8.08
C LYS A 93 13.87 -6.02 7.39
N ASN A 94 15.09 -5.61 7.02
CA ASN A 94 15.30 -4.34 6.31
C ASN A 94 14.64 -4.41 4.91
N PRO A 95 13.61 -3.57 4.64
CA PRO A 95 12.87 -3.62 3.37
C PRO A 95 13.74 -3.16 2.19
N TYR A 96 14.63 -2.19 2.39
CA TYR A 96 15.54 -1.71 1.34
C TYR A 96 16.53 -2.80 0.92
N GLN A 97 17.06 -3.54 1.89
CA GLN A 97 17.90 -4.69 1.59
C GLN A 97 17.13 -5.72 0.77
N LYS A 98 15.87 -6.02 1.13
CA LYS A 98 15.03 -6.97 0.39
C LYS A 98 14.73 -6.53 -1.04
N GLN A 99 14.50 -5.24 -1.26
CA GLN A 99 14.30 -4.68 -2.60
C GLN A 99 15.55 -4.82 -3.47
N ILE A 100 16.73 -4.50 -2.92
CA ILE A 100 18.01 -4.66 -3.63
C ILE A 100 18.29 -6.14 -3.93
N GLU A 101 18.05 -7.02 -2.95
CA GLU A 101 18.19 -8.47 -3.13
C GLU A 101 17.30 -8.99 -4.26
N ASP A 102 16.02 -8.61 -4.30
CA ASP A 102 15.12 -9.05 -5.38
C ASP A 102 15.55 -8.54 -6.75
N PHE A 103 16.01 -7.28 -6.84
CA PHE A 103 16.57 -6.74 -8.08
C PHE A 103 17.80 -7.53 -8.55
N CYS A 104 18.77 -7.78 -7.66
CA CYS A 104 19.94 -8.59 -7.98
C CYS A 104 19.57 -10.03 -8.38
N GLN A 105 18.61 -10.64 -7.68
CA GLN A 105 18.11 -11.98 -8.03
C GLN A 105 17.44 -12.01 -9.41
N SER A 106 16.80 -10.91 -9.81
CA SER A 106 16.18 -10.79 -11.12
C SER A 106 17.22 -10.79 -12.24
N LEU A 107 18.30 -10.03 -12.06
CA LEU A 107 19.45 -10.03 -12.97
C LEU A 107 20.13 -11.41 -13.06
N LEU A 108 20.40 -12.04 -11.90
CA LEU A 108 21.10 -13.33 -11.87
C LEU A 108 20.29 -14.47 -12.50
N LYS A 109 18.95 -14.39 -12.45
CA LYS A 109 18.05 -15.43 -12.94
C LYS A 109 17.44 -15.12 -14.30
N ASP A 110 17.80 -13.99 -14.90
CA ASP A 110 17.20 -13.50 -16.15
C ASP A 110 15.66 -13.50 -16.09
N LYS A 111 15.12 -12.96 -14.98
CA LYS A 111 13.67 -12.77 -14.77
C LYS A 111 13.35 -11.29 -14.66
N GLU A 112 12.10 -10.95 -14.97
CA GLU A 112 11.57 -9.61 -14.69
C GLU A 112 11.61 -9.31 -13.18
N PRO A 113 11.99 -8.07 -12.78
CA PRO A 113 11.90 -7.65 -11.40
C PRO A 113 10.45 -7.60 -10.92
N SER A 114 10.23 -7.77 -9.60
CA SER A 114 8.88 -7.76 -9.04
C SER A 114 8.17 -6.41 -9.18
N VAL A 115 8.93 -5.33 -9.41
CA VAL A 115 8.45 -3.99 -9.74
C VAL A 115 9.26 -3.51 -10.93
N SER A 116 8.60 -3.21 -12.05
CA SER A 116 9.26 -2.85 -13.30
C SER A 116 9.48 -1.33 -13.43
N GLY A 117 10.22 -0.91 -14.46
CA GLY A 117 10.37 0.52 -14.79
C GLY A 117 9.04 1.15 -15.24
N GLU A 118 8.19 0.39 -15.93
CA GLU A 118 6.85 0.80 -16.35
C GLU A 118 5.93 1.04 -15.15
N ASP A 119 6.06 0.28 -14.06
CA ASP A 119 5.32 0.56 -12.82
C ASP A 119 5.70 1.91 -12.23
N GLY A 120 6.99 2.25 -12.27
CA GLY A 120 7.49 3.58 -11.91
C GLY A 120 6.92 4.69 -12.79
N LEU A 121 6.82 4.44 -14.10
CA LEU A 121 6.23 5.39 -15.05
C LEU A 121 4.74 5.63 -14.75
N ARG A 122 3.96 4.57 -14.47
CA ARG A 122 2.55 4.66 -14.08
C ARG A 122 2.37 5.44 -12.77
N ALA A 123 3.22 5.19 -11.78
CA ALA A 123 3.20 5.92 -10.51
C ALA A 123 3.47 7.43 -10.72
N LEU A 124 4.46 7.77 -11.56
CA LEU A 124 4.75 9.16 -11.92
C LEU A 124 3.56 9.82 -12.65
N GLU A 125 2.91 9.08 -13.54
CA GLU A 125 1.75 9.56 -14.29
C GLU A 125 0.60 10.00 -13.37
N VAL A 126 0.32 9.24 -12.29
CA VAL A 126 -0.66 9.60 -11.26
C VAL A 126 -0.30 10.93 -10.59
N VAL A 127 0.99 11.14 -10.27
CA VAL A 127 1.47 12.39 -9.65
C VAL A 127 1.30 13.58 -10.60
N LEU A 128 1.66 13.42 -11.88
CA LEU A 128 1.49 14.47 -12.88
C LEU A 128 0.01 14.80 -13.12
N ALA A 129 -0.85 13.77 -13.16
CA ALA A 129 -2.30 13.95 -13.26
C ALA A 129 -2.88 14.68 -12.05
N ALA A 130 -2.35 14.46 -10.85
CA ALA A 130 -2.74 15.18 -9.64
C ALA A 130 -2.43 16.68 -9.74
N TYR A 131 -1.22 17.04 -10.19
CA TYR A 131 -0.85 18.44 -10.43
C TYR A 131 -1.74 19.10 -11.49
N LYS A 132 -2.02 18.39 -12.58
CA LYS A 132 -2.92 18.86 -13.63
C LYS A 132 -4.35 19.05 -13.12
N SER A 133 -4.86 18.08 -12.36
CA SER A 133 -6.16 18.15 -11.70
C SER A 133 -6.26 19.36 -10.77
N ALA A 134 -5.23 19.62 -9.96
CA ALA A 134 -5.19 20.77 -9.06
C ALA A 134 -5.23 22.11 -9.82
N LYS A 135 -4.52 22.20 -10.96
CA LYS A 135 -4.50 23.39 -11.83
C LYS A 135 -5.84 23.60 -12.55
N GLU A 136 -6.41 22.55 -13.11
CA GLU A 136 -7.61 22.62 -13.97
C GLU A 136 -8.93 22.46 -13.20
N ARG A 137 -8.86 22.06 -11.92
CA ARG A 137 -9.99 21.83 -11.02
C ARG A 137 -11.01 20.83 -11.60
N ARG A 138 -10.54 19.73 -12.17
CA ARG A 138 -11.38 18.67 -12.76
C ARG A 138 -10.71 17.30 -12.69
N TRP A 139 -11.51 16.25 -12.91
CA TRP A 139 -11.00 14.90 -13.11
C TRP A 139 -10.09 14.82 -14.34
N ILE A 140 -8.99 14.09 -14.18
CA ILE A 140 -8.02 13.78 -15.23
C ILE A 140 -8.05 12.28 -15.49
N SER A 141 -8.30 11.90 -16.74
CA SER A 141 -8.25 10.51 -17.18
C SER A 141 -6.81 10.12 -17.49
N LEU A 142 -6.45 8.89 -17.13
CA LEU A 142 -5.19 8.24 -17.50
C LEU A 142 -5.41 7.27 -18.67
N PRO A 143 -4.39 6.99 -19.51
CA PRO A 143 -3.07 7.62 -19.50
C PRO A 143 -3.13 9.09 -19.94
N LEU A 144 -2.14 9.87 -19.53
CA LEU A 144 -2.00 11.26 -19.95
C LEU A 144 -1.72 11.32 -21.46
N LYS A 145 -2.42 12.22 -22.15
CA LYS A 145 -2.24 12.43 -23.61
C LYS A 145 -1.09 13.35 -23.97
N GLU A 146 -0.45 13.96 -22.97
CA GLU A 146 0.54 15.02 -23.14
C GLU A 146 1.85 14.55 -22.54
N ASP A 147 2.94 14.70 -23.29
CA ASP A 147 4.28 14.30 -22.82
C ASP A 147 4.84 15.26 -21.75
N ILE A 148 4.36 16.51 -21.74
CA ILE A 148 4.83 17.55 -20.82
C ILE A 148 3.65 18.15 -20.06
N VAL A 149 3.58 17.87 -18.77
CA VAL A 149 2.61 18.50 -17.86
C VAL A 149 3.23 19.75 -17.25
N SER A 150 2.64 20.91 -17.53
CA SER A 150 3.04 22.14 -16.85
C SER A 150 2.69 22.04 -15.36
N LEU A 151 3.71 22.14 -14.50
CA LEU A 151 3.48 22.15 -13.06
C LEU A 151 2.85 23.48 -12.60
N PRO A 152 2.03 23.45 -11.55
CA PRO A 152 1.53 24.67 -10.93
C PRO A 152 2.66 25.49 -10.27
N SER A 153 2.47 26.80 -10.17
CA SER A 153 3.44 27.75 -9.60
C SER A 153 3.14 28.15 -8.16
N PHE A 154 2.26 27.42 -7.49
CA PHE A 154 1.81 27.71 -6.12
C PHE A 154 2.53 26.86 -5.08
#